data_AF-A0A9P3GD93-F1
#
_entry.id   AF-A0A9P3GD93-F1
#
_cell.length_a   1.000
_cell.length_b   1.000
_cell.length_c   1.000
_cell.angle_alpha   90.00
_cell.angle_beta   90.00
_cell.angle_gamma   90.00
#
_symmetry.space_group_name_H-M   'P 1'
#
loop_
_entity.id
_entity.type
_entity.pdbx_description
1 polymer ?
#
loop_
_entity_poly.entity_id
_entity_poly.type
_entity_poly.pdbx_seq_one_letter_code
_entity_poly.pdbx_strand_id
1 'polypeptide(L)'
;MFLRLLSEGSLHSWYSDYSTSVDFGYNAKSDHVAIGHFDGTGGYKICMHHGRPLIPTGEGVESRRVAGQMLPAEFTKVVEMQHGKRVLRETPSQCTKYNAYSCNIAVHRPCWEYLQTWINCTQDPRFGRDGKPLTLAGEVYEITASRHEAQKECRGSLPCINYGGTIDAYMGTPMQDFIVGPRKGTTNIVKALQKGLREVQLVPALLRDSRFWMWARPDIWPRAPVVWPRDPIPLSAVSGTALQPIVPIRALPNELFPEVLQHCHLEDIFALGSTCKELYACVLDRATLAHAVRKAIRNRASPLQWLLPVPALRKEWLAACVAMQTWLKPSSGWRQYGVAEKPMDEDHNDDAYSIATTEKLPSDFQPSPVTPRPDNNDEGGEGEGGTQGYDEDDELFDFDFSIPDGEDDDWVQRGPQGHDEGGNEPNRDDAEGDEPPLPPLPLFDPAFPIVDFLRAYRTSASMHSRRRRWTLIKQWDALFANYRRDGWERDEFTPPGTNWAICDDGRMRCQCALEEEE
;
A
#
# COMPACT_ATOMS: atom_id res chain seq x y z
N MET A 1 -19.24 -22.93 -2.84
CA MET A 1 -20.08 -22.74 -1.64
C MET A 1 -19.58 -21.61 -0.73
N PHE A 2 -18.26 -21.50 -0.48
CA PHE A 2 -17.66 -20.45 0.37
C PHE A 2 -17.85 -19.01 -0.16
N LEU A 3 -17.88 -18.79 -1.48
CA LEU A 3 -18.16 -17.47 -2.08
C LEU A 3 -19.64 -17.06 -2.01
N ARG A 4 -20.57 -18.01 -1.81
CA ARG A 4 -22.01 -17.71 -1.65
C ARG A 4 -22.35 -17.31 -0.21
N LEU A 5 -21.48 -17.61 0.77
CA LEU A 5 -21.60 -17.12 2.16
C LEU A 5 -21.10 -15.68 2.33
N LEU A 6 -20.42 -15.13 1.33
CA LEU A 6 -20.12 -13.69 1.19
C LEU A 6 -21.15 -12.99 0.28
N SER A 7 -22.32 -13.59 0.01
CA SER A 7 -23.32 -13.03 -0.90
C SER A 7 -23.93 -11.74 -0.37
N GLU A 8 -23.86 -10.71 -1.21
CA GLU A 8 -24.72 -9.51 -1.42
C GLU A 8 -25.20 -8.70 -0.19
N GLY A 9 -25.65 -9.31 0.90
CA GLY A 9 -26.16 -8.61 2.09
C GLY A 9 -25.08 -7.98 2.99
N SER A 10 -23.89 -8.59 3.10
CA SER A 10 -22.81 -8.10 3.99
C SER A 10 -21.79 -7.20 3.31
N LEU A 11 -21.68 -7.25 1.98
CA LEU A 11 -20.79 -6.38 1.20
C LEU A 11 -21.47 -5.05 0.85
N HIS A 12 -22.80 -4.98 0.74
CA HIS A 12 -23.48 -3.72 0.45
C HIS A 12 -23.33 -2.67 1.57
N SER A 13 -23.25 -3.06 2.84
CA SER A 13 -22.96 -2.12 3.94
C SER A 13 -21.51 -1.62 3.95
N TRP A 14 -20.60 -2.29 3.23
CA TRP A 14 -19.22 -1.86 3.01
C TRP A 14 -19.05 -1.05 1.72
N TYR A 15 -20.06 -0.98 0.87
CA TYR A 15 -20.00 -0.22 -0.38
C TYR A 15 -20.80 1.09 -0.33
N SER A 16 -21.89 1.17 0.44
CA SER A 16 -22.78 2.35 0.45
C SER A 16 -22.20 3.57 1.19
N ASP A 17 -21.36 3.38 2.20
CA ASP A 17 -20.74 4.49 2.95
C ASP A 17 -19.38 4.95 2.39
N TYR A 18 -18.84 4.26 1.38
CA TYR A 18 -17.51 4.52 0.83
C TYR A 18 -17.53 5.37 -0.46
N SER A 19 -18.70 5.86 -0.88
CA SER A 19 -18.86 6.77 -2.03
C SER A 19 -18.91 8.25 -1.65
N THR A 20 -18.43 8.65 -0.46
CA THR A 20 -18.15 10.07 -0.19
C THR A 20 -16.87 10.49 -0.91
N SER A 21 -16.95 10.47 -2.25
CA SER A 21 -16.12 11.22 -3.17
C SER A 21 -16.37 12.71 -2.92
N VAL A 22 -15.73 13.26 -1.89
CA VAL A 22 -15.30 14.65 -1.97
C VAL A 22 -13.96 14.63 -2.71
N ASP A 23 -14.04 15.10 -3.94
CA ASP A 23 -13.03 15.02 -4.98
C ASP A 23 -11.92 16.02 -4.67
N PHE A 24 -10.72 15.53 -4.34
CA PHE A 24 -9.51 16.33 -4.14
C PHE A 24 -8.47 15.94 -5.19
N GLY A 25 -8.91 15.98 -6.45
CA GLY A 25 -8.05 15.97 -7.63
C GLY A 25 -7.34 14.67 -8.01
N TYR A 26 -7.48 13.56 -7.27
CA TYR A 26 -6.88 12.25 -7.58
C TYR A 26 -7.86 11.10 -7.41
N ASN A 27 -8.03 10.28 -8.45
CA ASN A 27 -8.84 9.07 -8.37
C ASN A 27 -7.96 7.91 -7.90
N ALA A 28 -8.23 7.45 -6.68
CA ALA A 28 -7.44 6.41 -6.03
C ALA A 28 -7.42 5.06 -6.74
N LYS A 29 -8.34 4.84 -7.67
CA LYS A 29 -8.51 3.59 -8.41
C LYS A 29 -7.93 3.64 -9.82
N SER A 30 -7.57 4.80 -10.35
CA SER A 30 -7.19 4.92 -11.77
C SER A 30 -5.99 5.81 -12.07
N ASP A 31 -5.55 6.68 -11.16
CA ASP A 31 -4.41 7.53 -11.53
C ASP A 31 -3.07 6.82 -11.30
N HIS A 32 -2.26 6.89 -12.33
CA HIS A 32 -0.91 6.36 -12.37
C HIS A 32 0.07 7.49 -12.72
N VAL A 33 1.36 7.17 -12.61
CA VAL A 33 2.46 7.97 -13.12
C VAL A 33 3.11 7.14 -14.22
N ALA A 34 2.93 7.59 -15.45
CA ALA A 34 3.58 7.04 -16.63
C ALA A 34 4.97 7.68 -16.75
N ILE A 35 6.00 6.85 -16.84
CA ILE A 35 7.41 7.27 -16.86
C ILE A 35 8.06 6.69 -18.10
N GLY A 36 8.65 7.56 -18.92
CA GLY A 36 9.47 7.13 -20.04
C GLY A 36 9.53 8.16 -21.16
N HIS A 37 9.70 7.66 -22.38
CA HIS A 37 9.83 8.46 -23.59
C HIS A 37 8.56 8.31 -24.41
N PHE A 38 7.84 9.41 -24.59
CA PHE A 38 6.57 9.43 -25.28
C PHE A 38 6.69 10.23 -26.57
N ASP A 39 6.11 9.74 -27.66
CA ASP A 39 6.03 10.48 -28.91
C ASP A 39 4.86 11.48 -28.90
N GLY A 40 4.67 12.23 -29.99
CA GLY A 40 3.57 13.18 -30.12
C GLY A 40 2.17 12.54 -30.09
N THR A 41 2.08 11.22 -30.25
CA THR A 41 0.83 10.45 -30.15
C THR A 41 0.63 9.85 -28.76
N GLY A 42 1.63 9.94 -27.87
CA GLY A 42 1.59 9.29 -26.56
C GLY A 42 2.09 7.83 -26.56
N GLY A 43 2.51 7.32 -27.71
CA GLY A 43 3.16 6.03 -27.86
C GLY A 43 4.59 6.05 -27.34
N TYR A 44 5.23 4.88 -27.28
CA TYR A 44 6.65 4.79 -26.94
C TYR A 44 7.51 5.41 -28.05
N LYS A 45 8.32 6.40 -27.68
CA LYS A 45 9.26 7.04 -28.59
C LYS A 45 10.51 6.17 -28.75
N ILE A 46 10.55 5.40 -29.83
CA ILE A 46 11.71 4.59 -30.21
C ILE A 46 12.90 5.52 -30.49
N CYS A 47 14.05 5.21 -29.89
CA CYS A 47 15.32 5.85 -30.23
C CYS A 47 16.02 5.02 -31.31
N MET A 48 16.56 5.66 -32.35
CA MET A 48 17.22 4.95 -33.46
C MET A 48 18.71 5.31 -33.52
N HIS A 49 19.57 4.29 -33.55
CA HIS A 49 21.02 4.41 -33.74
C HIS A 49 21.44 3.64 -35.00
N HIS A 50 21.94 4.33 -36.02
CA HIS A 50 22.33 3.70 -37.30
C HIS A 50 21.27 2.74 -37.86
N GLY A 51 19.99 3.14 -37.77
CA GLY A 51 18.85 2.33 -38.23
C GLY A 51 18.43 1.19 -37.30
N ARG A 52 19.07 0.99 -36.15
CA ARG A 52 18.68 0.01 -35.13
C ARG A 52 17.90 0.68 -34.00
N PRO A 53 16.80 0.08 -33.52
CA PRO A 53 16.12 0.57 -32.32
C PRO A 53 17.06 0.39 -31.12
N LEU A 54 17.12 1.40 -30.28
CA LEU A 54 17.80 1.35 -28.99
C LEU A 54 16.85 1.76 -27.88
N ILE A 55 17.10 1.19 -26.71
CA ILE A 55 16.45 1.62 -25.46
C ILE A 55 17.02 3.01 -25.04
N PRO A 56 16.19 4.06 -24.97
CA PRO A 56 16.60 5.39 -24.52
C PRO A 56 17.28 5.38 -23.15
N THR A 57 18.09 6.38 -22.86
CA THR A 57 18.59 6.62 -21.50
C THR A 57 17.49 7.19 -20.59
N GLY A 58 17.75 7.23 -19.29
CA GLY A 58 16.94 7.96 -18.31
C GLY A 58 16.96 9.46 -18.51
N GLU A 59 17.81 9.96 -19.40
CA GLU A 59 17.89 11.35 -19.80
C GLU A 59 16.67 11.75 -20.62
N GLY A 60 16.09 12.91 -20.34
CA GLY A 60 14.89 13.38 -21.03
C GLY A 60 13.63 12.56 -20.75
N VAL A 61 13.66 11.62 -19.79
CA VAL A 61 12.48 10.88 -19.37
C VAL A 61 11.40 11.82 -18.86
N GLU A 62 10.20 11.66 -19.41
CA GLU A 62 9.01 12.37 -19.00
C GLU A 62 8.27 11.58 -17.91
N SER A 63 7.69 12.30 -16.95
CA SER A 63 6.77 11.75 -15.96
C SER A 63 5.40 12.41 -16.16
N ARG A 64 4.44 11.64 -16.65
CA ARG A 64 3.06 12.09 -16.88
C ARG A 64 2.16 11.49 -15.82
N ARG A 65 1.33 12.31 -15.19
CA ARG A 65 0.22 11.80 -14.39
C ARG A 65 -0.88 11.38 -15.35
N VAL A 66 -1.35 10.14 -15.28
CA VAL A 66 -2.25 9.56 -16.29
C VAL A 66 -3.47 8.90 -15.66
N ALA A 67 -4.56 8.82 -16.40
CA ALA A 67 -5.82 8.19 -16.00
C ALA A 67 -6.56 7.62 -17.23
N GLY A 68 -7.72 7.01 -17.02
CA GLY A 68 -8.52 6.44 -18.12
C GLY A 68 -7.85 5.22 -18.74
N GLN A 69 -7.53 4.23 -17.89
CA GLN A 69 -6.87 3.01 -18.34
C GLN A 69 -7.80 2.21 -19.28
N MET A 70 -7.34 1.97 -20.51
CA MET A 70 -8.09 1.21 -21.54
C MET A 70 -7.62 -0.24 -21.61
N LEU A 71 -6.30 -0.44 -21.59
CA LEU A 71 -5.63 -1.74 -21.51
C LEU A 71 -4.62 -1.75 -20.35
N PRO A 72 -4.07 -2.91 -19.94
CA PRO A 72 -3.00 -2.96 -18.95
C PRO A 72 -1.85 -1.99 -19.29
N ALA A 73 -1.66 -0.97 -18.44
CA ALA A 73 -0.66 0.09 -18.61
C ALA A 73 -0.81 0.94 -19.90
N GLU A 74 -2.01 1.04 -20.47
CA GLU A 74 -2.34 2.01 -21.52
C GLU A 74 -3.39 3.00 -21.04
N PHE A 75 -3.06 4.28 -21.11
CA PHE A 75 -3.87 5.37 -20.57
C PHE A 75 -4.26 6.33 -21.68
N THR A 76 -5.51 6.78 -21.67
CA THR A 76 -6.02 7.71 -22.70
C THR A 76 -5.91 9.18 -22.29
N LYS A 77 -5.73 9.45 -20.98
CA LYS A 77 -5.78 10.81 -20.42
C LYS A 77 -4.54 11.15 -19.62
N VAL A 78 -4.02 12.35 -19.80
CA VAL A 78 -3.06 13.00 -18.91
C VAL A 78 -3.82 13.88 -17.91
N VAL A 79 -3.46 13.79 -16.64
CA VAL A 79 -4.04 14.56 -15.54
C VAL A 79 -3.15 15.77 -15.27
N GLU A 80 -3.66 16.95 -15.58
CA GLU A 80 -3.02 18.23 -15.29
C GLU A 80 -3.69 18.90 -14.09
N MET A 81 -2.94 19.73 -13.36
CA MET A 81 -3.48 20.59 -12.32
C MET A 81 -3.41 22.02 -12.82
N GLN A 82 -4.57 22.63 -13.11
CA GLN A 82 -4.67 24.02 -13.56
C GLN A 82 -5.45 24.80 -12.51
N HIS A 83 -4.83 25.79 -11.87
CA HIS A 83 -5.44 26.59 -10.80
C HIS A 83 -6.04 25.73 -9.67
N GLY A 84 -5.31 24.69 -9.24
CA GLY A 84 -5.76 23.74 -8.21
C GLY A 84 -6.88 22.79 -8.67
N LYS A 85 -7.43 22.97 -9.87
CA LYS A 85 -8.45 22.08 -10.44
C LYS A 85 -7.79 20.99 -11.27
N ARG A 86 -8.34 19.79 -11.16
CA ARG A 86 -7.93 18.63 -11.96
C ARG A 86 -8.51 18.75 -13.36
N VAL A 87 -7.65 18.85 -14.36
CA VAL A 87 -8.02 18.88 -15.78
C VAL A 87 -7.54 17.58 -16.43
N LEU A 88 -8.43 16.92 -17.18
CA LEU A 88 -8.09 15.73 -17.93
C LEU A 88 -7.92 16.11 -19.40
N ARG A 89 -6.72 15.88 -19.93
CA ARG A 89 -6.41 16.09 -21.35
C ARG A 89 -6.36 14.74 -22.05
N GLU A 90 -7.11 14.58 -23.14
CA GLU A 90 -7.05 13.39 -23.98
C GLU A 90 -5.68 13.35 -24.68
N THR A 91 -4.77 12.57 -24.10
CA THR A 91 -3.39 12.42 -24.58
C THR A 91 -2.98 11.01 -24.17
N PRO A 92 -2.81 10.10 -25.15
CA PRO A 92 -2.46 8.73 -24.83
C PRO A 92 -1.13 8.66 -24.08
N SER A 93 -0.94 7.60 -23.33
CA SER A 93 0.34 7.27 -22.68
C SER A 93 0.46 5.76 -22.61
N GLN A 94 1.24 5.21 -23.53
CA GLN A 94 1.47 3.76 -23.62
C GLN A 94 2.67 3.36 -22.75
N CYS A 95 2.40 2.54 -21.75
CA CYS A 95 3.38 1.90 -20.87
C CYS A 95 3.24 0.37 -20.89
N THR A 96 2.45 -0.16 -21.81
CA THR A 96 2.31 -1.58 -22.06
C THR A 96 3.60 -2.16 -22.63
N LYS A 97 3.94 -3.39 -22.20
CA LYS A 97 5.07 -4.18 -22.70
C LYS A 97 4.70 -5.17 -23.81
N TYR A 98 3.43 -5.20 -24.26
CA TYR A 98 3.01 -6.09 -25.35
C TYR A 98 3.81 -5.84 -26.63
N ASN A 99 4.24 -4.60 -26.85
CA ASN A 99 5.28 -4.29 -27.82
C ASN A 99 6.63 -4.45 -27.12
N ALA A 100 7.40 -5.47 -27.50
CA ALA A 100 8.70 -5.84 -26.91
C ALA A 100 9.73 -4.69 -26.81
N TYR A 101 9.46 -3.57 -27.47
CA TYR A 101 10.31 -2.38 -27.51
C TYR A 101 9.97 -1.32 -26.44
N SER A 102 8.75 -1.33 -25.88
CA SER A 102 8.34 -0.28 -24.93
C SER A 102 9.04 -0.46 -23.58
N CYS A 103 9.87 0.52 -23.25
CA CYS A 103 10.51 0.63 -21.93
C CYS A 103 9.77 1.61 -21.01
N ASN A 104 8.65 2.17 -21.46
CA ASN A 104 7.82 3.02 -20.62
C ASN A 104 7.19 2.18 -19.50
N ILE A 105 7.17 2.73 -18.31
CA ILE A 105 6.61 2.06 -17.13
C ILE A 105 5.46 2.89 -16.57
N ALA A 106 4.50 2.21 -15.94
CA ALA A 106 3.43 2.86 -15.20
C ALA A 106 3.54 2.46 -13.73
N VAL A 107 3.53 3.46 -12.85
CA VAL A 107 3.55 3.26 -11.40
C VAL A 107 2.26 3.81 -10.83
N HIS A 108 1.56 3.02 -10.01
CA HIS A 108 0.36 3.51 -9.32
C HIS A 108 0.70 4.73 -8.46
N ARG A 109 -0.10 5.80 -8.52
CA ARG A 109 0.27 7.12 -7.95
C ARG A 109 0.70 7.08 -6.47
N PRO A 110 -0.03 6.46 -5.54
CA PRO A 110 0.40 6.28 -4.17
C PRO A 110 1.74 5.60 -4.03
N CYS A 111 2.01 4.56 -4.84
CA CYS A 111 3.30 3.87 -4.80
C CYS A 111 4.43 4.82 -5.23
N TRP A 112 4.18 5.67 -6.22
CA TRP A 112 5.10 6.72 -6.63
C TRP A 112 5.33 7.76 -5.51
N GLU A 113 4.27 8.20 -4.83
CA GLU A 113 4.40 9.15 -3.70
C GLU A 113 5.15 8.57 -2.51
N TYR A 114 4.88 7.30 -2.20
CA TYR A 114 5.65 6.58 -1.19
C TYR A 114 7.11 6.50 -1.59
N LEU A 115 7.41 6.12 -2.83
CA LEU A 115 8.78 6.05 -3.34
C LEU A 115 9.47 7.42 -3.22
N GLN A 116 8.88 8.49 -3.75
CA GLN A 116 9.41 9.85 -3.66
C GLN A 116 9.67 10.31 -2.23
N THR A 117 8.78 9.99 -1.29
CA THR A 117 8.86 10.47 0.09
C THR A 117 9.82 9.67 0.95
N TRP A 118 9.93 8.37 0.70
CA TRP A 118 10.62 7.41 1.58
C TRP A 118 11.97 6.95 1.05
N ILE A 119 12.25 7.18 -0.23
CA ILE A 119 13.58 6.97 -0.78
C ILE A 119 14.56 7.90 -0.07
N ASN A 120 15.64 7.35 0.44
CA ASN A 120 16.65 8.06 1.22
C ASN A 120 18.05 7.60 0.82
N CYS A 121 18.29 7.54 -0.49
CA CYS A 121 19.61 7.27 -1.02
C CYS A 121 20.50 8.52 -0.87
N THR A 122 21.56 8.38 -0.07
CA THR A 122 22.48 9.48 0.30
C THR A 122 23.47 9.84 -0.79
N GLN A 123 23.64 8.99 -1.79
CA GLN A 123 24.52 9.24 -2.93
C GLN A 123 23.88 10.25 -3.89
N ASP A 124 24.67 11.05 -4.59
CA ASP A 124 24.15 11.96 -5.60
C ASP A 124 23.52 11.19 -6.78
N PRO A 125 22.45 11.71 -7.40
CA PRO A 125 21.91 11.13 -8.62
C PRO A 125 22.98 11.01 -9.69
N ARG A 126 22.93 9.93 -10.49
CA ARG A 126 23.86 9.81 -11.61
C ARG A 126 23.65 10.92 -12.61
N PHE A 127 24.72 11.27 -13.30
CA PHE A 127 24.66 12.18 -14.44
C PHE A 127 24.24 11.43 -15.71
N GLY A 128 23.34 12.03 -16.48
CA GLY A 128 23.02 11.66 -17.84
C GLY A 128 24.19 11.94 -18.80
N ARG A 129 23.98 11.69 -20.09
CA ARG A 129 25.01 11.91 -21.11
C ARG A 129 25.24 13.40 -21.37
N ASP A 130 24.20 14.22 -21.17
CA ASP A 130 24.31 15.68 -21.16
C ASP A 130 25.06 16.27 -19.95
N GLY A 131 25.56 15.42 -19.04
CA GLY A 131 26.24 15.88 -17.83
C GLY A 131 25.30 16.53 -16.80
N LYS A 132 23.98 16.35 -16.91
CA LYS A 132 23.00 16.79 -15.90
C LYS A 132 22.59 15.62 -15.00
N PRO A 133 22.32 15.85 -13.70
CA PRO A 133 21.84 14.79 -12.82
C PRO A 133 20.48 14.29 -13.30
N LEU A 134 20.32 12.97 -13.36
CA LEU A 134 19.06 12.32 -13.68
C LEU A 134 18.00 12.67 -12.64
N THR A 135 16.76 12.85 -13.10
CA THR A 135 15.61 12.95 -12.20
C THR A 135 15.33 11.60 -11.55
N LEU A 136 14.58 11.59 -10.44
CA LEU A 136 14.13 10.32 -9.84
C LEU A 136 13.41 9.44 -10.87
N ALA A 137 12.58 10.03 -11.74
CA ALA A 137 11.89 9.30 -12.80
C ALA A 137 12.88 8.71 -13.82
N GLY A 138 13.91 9.46 -14.19
CA GLY A 138 15.00 8.97 -15.05
C GLY A 138 15.78 7.82 -14.41
N GLU A 139 16.09 7.89 -13.12
CA GLU A 139 16.76 6.81 -12.41
C GLU A 139 15.87 5.57 -12.22
N VAL A 140 14.57 5.73 -11.91
CA VAL A 140 13.63 4.59 -11.88
C VAL A 140 13.56 3.95 -13.26
N TYR A 141 13.42 4.75 -14.32
CA TYR A 141 13.41 4.27 -15.70
C TYR A 141 14.68 3.46 -15.99
N GLU A 142 15.86 4.02 -15.69
CA GLU A 142 17.15 3.35 -15.81
C GLU A 142 17.20 2.04 -15.05
N ILE A 143 16.88 2.04 -13.75
CA ILE A 143 16.89 0.83 -12.92
C ILE A 143 15.94 -0.24 -13.44
N THR A 144 14.78 0.15 -13.98
CA THR A 144 13.82 -0.81 -14.54
C THR A 144 14.20 -1.32 -15.93
N ALA A 145 15.00 -0.55 -16.68
CA ALA A 145 15.41 -0.85 -18.05
C ALA A 145 16.82 -1.47 -18.14
N SER A 146 17.72 -1.18 -17.20
CA SER A 146 19.06 -1.73 -17.09
C SER A 146 18.98 -3.05 -16.31
N ARG A 147 19.24 -4.14 -17.04
CA ARG A 147 18.88 -5.50 -16.62
C ARG A 147 20.08 -6.14 -15.95
N HIS A 148 20.09 -6.25 -14.61
CA HIS A 148 21.00 -7.18 -13.94
C HIS A 148 20.57 -8.65 -14.21
N GLU A 149 19.28 -8.89 -14.42
CA GLU A 149 18.72 -10.19 -14.80
C GLU A 149 17.60 -9.99 -15.82
N ALA A 150 17.49 -10.88 -16.82
CA ALA A 150 16.43 -10.84 -17.82
C ALA A 150 15.05 -10.99 -17.16
N GLN A 151 14.11 -10.10 -17.50
CA GLN A 151 12.71 -10.29 -17.09
C GLN A 151 12.15 -11.55 -17.74
N LYS A 152 11.77 -12.52 -16.91
CA LYS A 152 10.99 -13.66 -17.36
C LYS A 152 9.55 -13.17 -17.61
N GLU A 153 9.23 -12.93 -18.88
CA GLU A 153 7.89 -12.59 -19.40
C GLU A 153 7.34 -11.20 -19.00
N CYS A 154 6.13 -10.86 -19.49
CA CYS A 154 5.37 -9.60 -19.37
C CYS A 154 5.11 -9.08 -17.93
N ARG A 155 5.83 -9.58 -16.94
CA ARG A 155 5.61 -9.34 -15.52
C ARG A 155 6.33 -8.05 -15.13
N GLY A 156 5.58 -7.02 -14.74
CA GLY A 156 6.10 -5.74 -14.27
C GLY A 156 6.90 -5.78 -12.94
N SER A 157 7.30 -6.96 -12.48
CA SER A 157 8.12 -7.16 -11.29
C SER A 157 9.62 -7.11 -11.59
N LEU A 158 10.40 -6.57 -10.65
CA LEU A 158 11.86 -6.59 -10.74
C LEU A 158 12.40 -7.83 -10.00
N PRO A 159 13.21 -8.69 -10.65
CA PRO A 159 13.67 -9.95 -10.05
C PRO A 159 14.57 -9.73 -8.83
N CYS A 160 15.29 -8.61 -8.78
CA CYS A 160 16.14 -8.22 -7.66
C CYS A 160 15.38 -7.72 -6.41
N ILE A 161 14.05 -7.61 -6.48
CA ILE A 161 13.21 -7.23 -5.34
C ILE A 161 12.55 -8.48 -4.76
N ASN A 162 12.76 -8.70 -3.47
CA ASN A 162 12.04 -9.71 -2.70
C ASN A 162 10.66 -9.18 -2.30
N TYR A 163 9.63 -9.60 -3.03
CA TYR A 163 8.23 -9.26 -2.74
C TYR A 163 7.62 -10.06 -1.58
N GLY A 164 8.43 -10.83 -0.85
CA GLY A 164 7.99 -11.69 0.25
C GLY A 164 7.31 -12.96 -0.25
N GLY A 165 7.82 -13.55 -1.34
CA GLY A 165 7.26 -14.68 -2.08
C GLY A 165 5.84 -14.45 -2.62
N THR A 166 5.44 -13.19 -2.78
CA THR A 166 4.23 -12.83 -3.50
C THR A 166 4.37 -13.21 -4.97
N ILE A 167 5.51 -12.94 -5.60
CA ILE A 167 5.76 -13.34 -7.00
C ILE A 167 5.71 -14.85 -7.14
N ASP A 168 6.40 -15.59 -6.26
CA ASP A 168 6.41 -17.05 -6.29
C ASP A 168 5.01 -17.65 -6.19
N ALA A 169 4.11 -17.01 -5.43
CA ALA A 169 2.71 -17.42 -5.31
C ALA A 169 1.87 -17.17 -6.59
N TYR A 170 2.35 -16.33 -7.50
CA TYR A 170 1.77 -16.06 -8.82
C TYR A 170 2.52 -16.79 -9.96
N MET A 171 3.53 -17.61 -9.63
CA MET A 171 4.22 -18.41 -10.65
C MET A 171 3.24 -19.45 -11.19
N GLY A 172 2.98 -19.42 -12.50
CA GLY A 172 2.01 -20.29 -13.18
C GLY A 172 0.60 -19.70 -13.38
N THR A 173 0.28 -18.51 -12.85
CA THR A 173 -0.99 -17.83 -13.12
C THR A 173 -0.76 -16.52 -13.90
N PRO A 174 -1.42 -16.33 -15.06
CA PRO A 174 -1.23 -15.13 -15.88
C PRO A 174 -1.83 -13.85 -15.28
N MET A 175 -2.58 -13.95 -14.17
CA MET A 175 -3.29 -12.81 -13.56
C MET A 175 -3.07 -12.73 -12.04
N GLN A 176 -3.03 -11.50 -11.51
CA GLN A 176 -2.88 -11.21 -10.07
C GLN A 176 -4.15 -11.48 -9.24
N ASP A 177 -5.24 -11.89 -9.90
CA ASP A 177 -6.58 -12.01 -9.31
C ASP A 177 -6.82 -13.35 -8.59
N PHE A 178 -5.86 -14.27 -8.63
CA PHE A 178 -5.96 -15.54 -7.93
C PHE A 178 -5.64 -15.38 -6.43
N ILE A 179 -6.51 -15.96 -5.60
CA ILE A 179 -6.27 -16.06 -4.16
C ILE A 179 -5.04 -16.94 -3.95
N VAL A 180 -4.00 -16.32 -3.37
CA VAL A 180 -2.76 -16.99 -2.97
C VAL A 180 -3.08 -18.24 -2.15
N GLY A 181 -2.64 -19.40 -2.63
CA GLY A 181 -2.66 -20.62 -1.83
C GLY A 181 -1.86 -20.42 -0.53
N PRO A 182 -2.26 -21.03 0.60
CA PRO A 182 -1.52 -20.90 1.85
C PRO A 182 -0.05 -21.29 1.59
N ARG A 183 0.89 -20.45 2.04
CA ARG A 183 2.32 -20.78 1.97
C ARG A 183 2.57 -22.14 2.61
N LYS A 184 3.65 -22.83 2.21
CA LYS A 184 4.20 -23.97 2.95
C LYS A 184 4.34 -23.58 4.43
N GLY A 185 3.58 -24.25 5.31
CA GLY A 185 3.55 -24.00 6.75
C GLY A 185 2.31 -23.23 7.23
N THR A 186 1.17 -23.92 7.34
CA THR A 186 -0.11 -23.42 7.89
C THR A 186 -0.11 -23.28 9.41
N THR A 187 0.86 -22.53 9.93
CA THR A 187 1.12 -22.46 11.38
C THR A 187 -0.07 -21.89 12.15
N ASN A 188 -0.74 -20.86 11.65
CA ASN A 188 -1.84 -20.23 12.36
C ASN A 188 -3.12 -21.06 12.27
N ILE A 189 -3.40 -21.69 11.13
CA ILE A 189 -4.53 -22.59 10.95
C ILE A 189 -4.37 -23.81 11.87
N VAL A 190 -3.18 -24.43 11.90
CA VAL A 190 -2.90 -25.56 12.81
C VAL A 190 -3.11 -25.15 14.27
N LYS A 191 -2.57 -24.01 14.70
CA LYS A 191 -2.78 -23.49 16.06
C LYS A 191 -4.26 -23.21 16.36
N ALA A 192 -5.03 -22.71 15.39
CA ALA A 192 -6.45 -22.45 15.55
C ALA A 192 -7.25 -23.75 15.67
N LEU A 193 -6.92 -24.75 14.85
CA LEU A 193 -7.53 -26.08 14.90
C LEU A 193 -7.24 -26.79 16.22
N GLN A 194 -6.00 -26.71 16.73
CA GLN A 194 -5.59 -27.23 18.05
C GLN A 194 -6.36 -26.57 19.19
N LYS A 195 -6.75 -25.30 19.05
CA LYS A 195 -7.62 -24.59 20.01
C LYS A 195 -9.11 -24.92 19.84
N GLY A 196 -9.46 -25.86 18.96
CA GLY A 196 -10.84 -26.25 18.71
C GLY A 196 -11.63 -25.31 17.79
N LEU A 197 -11.00 -24.28 17.20
CA LEU A 197 -11.69 -23.36 16.28
C LEU A 197 -12.08 -24.09 14.99
N ARG A 198 -13.27 -23.82 14.46
CA ARG A 198 -13.83 -24.45 13.25
C ARG A 198 -14.56 -23.44 12.36
N GLU A 199 -14.77 -23.81 11.11
CA GLU A 199 -15.59 -23.05 10.14
C GLU A 199 -15.19 -21.57 10.05
N VAL A 200 -16.14 -20.66 10.23
CA VAL A 200 -15.94 -19.20 10.17
C VAL A 200 -14.90 -18.70 11.18
N GLN A 201 -14.69 -19.43 12.29
CA GLN A 201 -13.70 -19.07 13.30
C GLN A 201 -12.25 -19.31 12.82
N LEU A 202 -12.05 -20.09 11.76
CA LEU A 202 -10.74 -20.29 11.14
C LEU A 202 -10.37 -19.16 10.18
N VAL A 203 -11.33 -18.34 9.74
CA VAL A 203 -11.10 -17.27 8.76
C VAL A 203 -9.94 -16.36 9.19
N PRO A 204 -9.84 -15.86 10.43
CA PRO A 204 -8.69 -15.04 10.84
C PRO A 204 -7.33 -15.76 10.73
N ALA A 205 -7.29 -17.06 10.99
CA ALA A 205 -6.07 -17.86 10.90
C ALA A 205 -5.68 -18.11 9.43
N LEU A 206 -6.66 -18.43 8.59
CA LEU A 206 -6.50 -18.56 7.13
C LEU A 206 -6.00 -17.24 6.53
N LEU A 207 -6.59 -16.12 6.95
CA LEU A 207 -6.22 -14.81 6.45
C LEU A 207 -4.76 -14.46 6.79
N ARG A 208 -4.28 -14.90 7.97
CA ARG A 208 -2.89 -14.72 8.41
C ARG A 208 -1.92 -15.62 7.65
N ASP A 209 -2.20 -16.91 7.54
CA ASP A 209 -1.33 -17.87 6.85
C ASP A 209 -1.21 -17.56 5.36
N SER A 210 -2.27 -17.06 4.75
CA SER A 210 -2.28 -16.64 3.33
C SER A 210 -1.85 -15.18 3.12
N ARG A 211 -1.42 -14.49 4.20
CA ARG A 211 -0.92 -13.11 4.18
C ARG A 211 -1.85 -12.07 3.55
N PHE A 212 -3.17 -12.23 3.63
CA PHE A 212 -4.10 -11.29 3.01
C PHE A 212 -3.97 -9.85 3.55
N TRP A 213 -3.36 -9.67 4.72
CA TRP A 213 -2.98 -8.35 5.22
C TRP A 213 -2.14 -7.55 4.21
N MET A 214 -1.42 -8.20 3.27
CA MET A 214 -0.64 -7.50 2.24
C MET A 214 -1.50 -6.74 1.23
N TRP A 215 -2.79 -7.09 1.13
CA TRP A 215 -3.79 -6.42 0.30
C TRP A 215 -4.63 -5.42 1.10
N ALA A 216 -4.44 -5.35 2.42
CA ALA A 216 -5.10 -4.34 3.23
C ALA A 216 -4.65 -2.95 2.77
N ARG A 217 -5.60 -2.02 2.67
CA ARG A 217 -5.28 -0.64 2.32
C ARG A 217 -4.36 -0.05 3.39
N PRO A 218 -3.24 0.61 3.03
CA PRO A 218 -2.25 1.11 3.99
C PRO A 218 -2.63 2.44 4.64
N ASP A 219 -3.76 3.01 4.25
CA ASP A 219 -4.29 4.32 4.65
C ASP A 219 -5.32 4.22 5.79
N ILE A 220 -5.63 3.01 6.26
CA ILE A 220 -6.56 2.79 7.38
C ILE A 220 -5.79 2.82 8.70
N TRP A 221 -5.92 3.91 9.45
CA TRP A 221 -5.20 4.12 10.70
C TRP A 221 -5.93 3.54 11.91
N PRO A 222 -5.21 3.00 12.92
CA PRO A 222 -5.83 2.47 14.12
C PRO A 222 -6.51 3.59 14.91
N ARG A 223 -7.78 3.37 15.27
CA ARG A 223 -8.54 4.24 16.18
C ARG A 223 -8.40 3.74 17.61
N ALA A 224 -8.59 4.63 18.57
CA ALA A 224 -8.66 4.22 19.96
C ALA A 224 -9.77 3.17 20.11
N PRO A 225 -9.52 2.07 20.84
CA PRO A 225 -10.57 1.11 21.12
C PRO A 225 -11.71 1.84 21.84
N VAL A 226 -12.95 1.61 21.39
CA VAL A 226 -14.13 2.01 22.16
C VAL A 226 -13.95 1.43 23.55
N VAL A 227 -14.13 2.25 24.58
CA VAL A 227 -13.85 1.89 25.98
C VAL A 227 -14.78 0.75 26.41
N TRP A 228 -14.42 -0.48 26.05
CA TRP A 228 -14.90 -1.68 26.71
C TRP A 228 -14.13 -1.82 28.02
N PRO A 229 -14.67 -2.48 29.06
CA PRO A 229 -13.93 -2.76 30.29
C PRO A 229 -12.62 -3.42 29.85
N ARG A 230 -11.50 -2.72 30.03
CA ARG A 230 -10.20 -3.23 29.60
C ARG A 230 -10.04 -4.58 30.29
N ASP A 231 -9.91 -5.66 29.53
CA ASP A 231 -9.10 -6.76 30.02
C ASP A 231 -7.69 -6.16 30.12
N PRO A 232 -7.15 -5.93 31.33
CA PRO A 232 -5.72 -5.68 31.43
C PRO A 232 -5.10 -6.95 30.89
N ILE A 233 -4.57 -6.94 29.65
CA ILE A 233 -3.75 -8.05 29.18
C ILE A 233 -2.71 -8.23 30.30
N PRO A 234 -2.77 -9.34 31.06
CA PRO A 234 -1.86 -9.51 32.16
C PRO A 234 -0.49 -9.53 31.50
N LEU A 235 0.43 -8.71 32.01
CA LEU A 235 1.86 -8.86 31.74
C LEU A 235 2.21 -10.31 32.09
N SER A 236 2.10 -11.17 31.09
CA SER A 236 2.28 -12.60 31.24
C SER A 236 3.78 -12.79 31.35
N ALA A 237 4.23 -12.91 32.60
CA ALA A 237 5.52 -13.40 33.06
C ALA A 237 6.72 -13.07 32.15
N VAL A 238 7.34 -11.92 32.41
CA VAL A 238 8.78 -11.78 32.15
C VAL A 238 9.48 -12.87 32.96
N SER A 239 9.98 -13.91 32.29
CA SER A 239 10.61 -15.06 32.96
C SER A 239 11.85 -14.61 33.72
N GLY A 240 11.87 -14.80 35.05
CA GLY A 240 12.95 -14.34 35.93
C GLY A 240 14.27 -15.09 35.80
N THR A 241 14.40 -16.00 34.83
CA THR A 241 15.50 -16.98 34.74
C THR A 241 16.53 -16.69 33.66
N ALA A 242 16.36 -15.68 32.82
CA ALA A 242 17.34 -15.34 31.78
C ALA A 242 18.49 -14.48 32.35
N LEU A 243 19.73 -14.86 32.04
CA LEU A 243 20.94 -14.05 32.28
C LEU A 243 20.75 -12.68 31.63
N GLN A 244 20.77 -11.66 32.48
CA GLN A 244 20.27 -10.35 32.18
C GLN A 244 21.32 -9.52 31.40
N PRO A 245 21.02 -9.01 30.18
CA PRO A 245 21.85 -8.02 29.49
C PRO A 245 21.82 -6.63 30.16
N ILE A 246 21.49 -6.57 31.46
CA ILE A 246 21.21 -5.37 32.24
C ILE A 246 22.42 -4.45 32.34
N VAL A 247 23.64 -4.99 32.46
CA VAL A 247 24.82 -4.19 32.85
C VAL A 247 25.21 -3.15 31.80
N PRO A 248 25.34 -3.47 30.49
CA PRO A 248 25.75 -2.48 29.50
C PRO A 248 24.68 -1.42 29.23
N ILE A 249 23.41 -1.81 29.23
CA ILE A 249 22.30 -0.89 28.92
C ILE A 249 22.07 0.08 30.10
N ARG A 250 22.22 -0.39 31.34
CA ARG A 250 22.17 0.48 32.53
C ARG A 250 23.32 1.47 32.62
N ALA A 251 24.48 1.13 32.04
CA ALA A 251 25.63 2.01 32.04
C ALA A 251 25.46 3.19 31.07
N LEU A 252 24.46 3.15 30.18
CA LEU A 252 24.16 4.27 29.30
C LEU A 252 23.52 5.42 30.10
N PRO A 253 24.01 6.66 29.92
CA PRO A 253 23.31 7.86 30.38
C PRO A 253 21.86 7.88 29.86
N ASN A 254 20.94 8.38 30.69
CA ASN A 254 19.51 8.45 30.36
C ASN A 254 19.26 9.25 29.06
N GLU A 255 20.15 10.16 28.72
CA GLU A 255 20.12 10.98 27.51
C GLU A 255 20.49 10.19 26.26
N LEU A 256 21.41 9.23 26.36
CA LEU A 256 21.83 8.40 25.22
C LEU A 256 20.83 7.30 24.91
N PHE A 257 19.99 6.93 25.87
CA PHE A 257 19.09 5.81 25.68
C PHE A 257 18.03 6.06 24.59
N PRO A 258 17.29 7.19 24.58
CA PRO A 258 16.41 7.53 23.47
C PRO A 258 17.15 7.66 22.13
N GLU A 259 18.42 8.09 22.14
CA GLU A 259 19.25 8.21 20.94
C GLU A 259 19.54 6.86 20.31
N VAL A 260 19.82 5.84 21.13
CA VAL A 260 20.02 4.48 20.62
C VAL A 260 18.69 3.91 20.11
N LEU A 261 17.61 4.09 20.88
CA LEU A 261 16.29 3.54 20.54
C LEU A 261 15.74 4.08 19.20
N GLN A 262 16.15 5.28 18.76
CA GLN A 262 15.68 5.85 17.50
C GLN A 262 16.13 5.05 16.25
N HIS A 263 17.16 4.23 16.41
CA HIS A 263 17.74 3.38 15.36
C HIS A 263 17.21 1.94 15.39
N CYS A 264 16.43 1.58 16.41
CA CYS A 264 15.87 0.24 16.58
C CYS A 264 14.54 0.08 15.83
N HIS A 265 14.23 -1.12 15.35
CA HIS A 265 12.88 -1.42 14.91
C HIS A 265 11.92 -1.45 16.11
N LEU A 266 10.65 -1.16 15.86
CA LEU A 266 9.63 -1.16 16.90
C LEU A 266 9.51 -2.52 17.62
N GLU A 267 9.72 -3.61 16.88
CA GLU A 267 9.75 -4.96 17.43
C GLU A 267 10.90 -5.17 18.41
N ASP A 268 12.08 -4.65 18.10
CA ASP A 268 13.27 -4.74 18.95
C ASP A 268 13.11 -3.92 20.22
N ILE A 269 12.48 -2.74 20.12
CA ILE A 269 12.14 -1.91 21.29
C ILE A 269 11.21 -2.68 22.25
N PHE A 270 10.16 -3.31 21.71
CA PHE A 270 9.25 -4.12 22.53
C PHE A 270 9.91 -5.40 23.05
N ALA A 271 10.74 -6.05 22.25
CA ALA A 271 11.49 -7.24 22.66
C ALA A 271 12.46 -6.90 23.79
N LEU A 272 13.19 -5.78 23.67
CA LEU A 272 14.08 -5.27 24.71
C LEU A 272 13.33 -5.00 26.00
N GLY A 273 12.19 -4.30 25.92
CA GLY A 273 11.33 -4.08 27.08
C GLY A 273 10.77 -5.37 27.70
N SER A 274 10.65 -6.46 26.93
CA SER A 274 10.15 -7.75 27.44
C SER A 274 11.21 -8.61 28.13
N THR A 275 12.49 -8.23 28.07
CA THR A 275 13.58 -9.02 28.67
C THR A 275 13.61 -8.96 30.20
N CYS A 276 13.30 -7.80 30.79
CA CYS A 276 13.31 -7.62 32.24
C CYS A 276 12.38 -6.48 32.69
N LYS A 277 11.95 -6.49 33.95
CA LYS A 277 11.04 -5.48 34.51
C LYS A 277 11.63 -4.07 34.49
N GLU A 278 12.93 -3.95 34.67
CA GLU A 278 13.62 -2.65 34.74
C GLU A 278 13.76 -2.03 33.35
N LEU A 279 14.16 -2.82 32.34
CA LEU A 279 14.18 -2.39 30.94
C LEU A 279 12.77 -2.12 30.43
N TYR A 280 11.76 -2.89 30.86
CA TYR A 280 10.37 -2.55 30.59
C TYR A 280 10.05 -1.14 31.09
N ALA A 281 10.36 -0.84 32.36
CA ALA A 281 10.09 0.44 32.97
C ALA A 281 10.86 1.59 32.33
N CYS A 282 12.08 1.34 31.83
CA CYS A 282 12.92 2.36 31.19
C CYS A 282 12.59 2.56 29.70
N VAL A 283 12.57 1.49 28.90
CA VAL A 283 12.33 1.52 27.44
C VAL A 283 10.90 1.96 27.12
N LEU A 284 9.94 1.45 27.89
CA LEU A 284 8.52 1.72 27.67
C LEU A 284 7.99 2.78 28.62
N ASP A 285 8.87 3.50 29.33
CA ASP A 285 8.52 4.77 29.94
C ASP A 285 7.92 5.68 28.88
N ARG A 286 6.83 6.37 29.25
CA ARG A 286 6.06 7.17 28.31
C ARG A 286 6.90 8.29 27.70
N ALA A 287 7.71 8.98 28.51
CA ALA A 287 8.51 10.11 28.03
C ALA A 287 9.66 9.62 27.14
N THR A 288 10.37 8.58 27.59
CA THR A 288 11.48 7.97 26.86
C THR A 288 11.05 7.43 25.50
N LEU A 289 9.99 6.61 25.45
CA LEU A 289 9.49 6.04 24.21
C LEU A 289 8.91 7.13 23.29
N ALA A 290 8.16 8.09 23.84
CA ALA A 290 7.64 9.20 23.04
C ALA A 290 8.77 10.01 22.40
N HIS A 291 9.82 10.30 23.15
CA HIS A 291 10.99 11.00 22.64
C HIS A 291 11.68 10.20 21.54
N ALA A 292 12.04 8.93 21.83
CA ALA A 292 12.73 8.05 20.89
C ALA A 292 11.93 7.89 19.59
N VAL A 293 10.63 7.58 19.68
CA VAL A 293 9.78 7.38 18.50
C VAL A 293 9.58 8.66 17.70
N ARG A 294 9.32 9.80 18.35
CA ARG A 294 9.17 11.08 17.62
C ARG A 294 10.47 11.50 16.96
N LYS A 295 11.61 11.25 17.60
CA LYS A 295 12.92 11.52 17.03
C LYS A 295 13.22 10.61 15.85
N ALA A 296 13.00 9.30 16.02
CA ALA A 296 13.11 8.28 14.99
C ALA A 296 12.28 8.66 13.76
N ILE A 297 11.00 8.96 13.96
CA ILE A 297 10.08 9.33 12.90
C ILE A 297 10.52 10.57 12.09
N ARG A 298 11.18 11.54 12.73
CA ARG A 298 11.71 12.74 12.06
C ARG A 298 12.97 12.45 11.25
N ASN A 299 13.70 11.39 11.58
CA ASN A 299 14.89 10.98 10.88
C ASN A 299 14.54 10.10 9.67
N ARG A 300 14.85 10.57 8.45
CA ARG A 300 14.57 9.81 7.21
C ARG A 300 15.32 8.48 7.12
N ALA A 301 16.46 8.36 7.80
CA ALA A 301 17.21 7.12 7.87
C ALA A 301 16.65 6.14 8.92
N SER A 302 15.69 6.56 9.75
CA SER A 302 15.17 5.71 10.81
C SER A 302 14.28 4.60 10.26
N PRO A 303 14.32 3.40 10.85
CA PRO A 303 13.39 2.32 10.53
C PRO A 303 11.92 2.62 10.91
N LEU A 304 11.63 3.75 11.55
CA LEU A 304 10.29 4.14 12.00
C LEU A 304 9.64 5.25 11.16
N GLN A 305 10.31 5.79 10.13
CA GLN A 305 9.75 6.89 9.32
C GLN A 305 8.40 6.53 8.68
N TRP A 306 8.20 5.26 8.32
CA TRP A 306 6.94 4.77 7.74
C TRP A 306 5.72 4.89 8.66
N LEU A 307 5.91 5.17 9.95
CA LEU A 307 4.81 5.47 10.87
C LEU A 307 4.12 6.80 10.53
N LEU A 308 4.73 7.67 9.72
CA LEU A 308 4.10 8.91 9.24
C LEU A 308 3.26 8.68 8.00
N PRO A 309 2.09 9.33 7.88
CA PRO A 309 1.41 9.50 6.59
C PRO A 309 2.30 10.24 5.59
N VAL A 310 2.12 9.96 4.29
CA VAL A 310 2.81 10.70 3.23
C VAL A 310 2.10 12.04 3.00
N PRO A 311 2.77 13.20 3.14
CA PRO A 311 2.12 14.52 3.03
C PRO A 311 1.42 14.74 1.68
N ALA A 312 2.04 14.30 0.59
CA ALA A 312 1.47 14.44 -0.75
C ALA A 312 0.23 13.55 -0.97
N LEU A 313 -0.02 12.58 -0.09
CA LEU A 313 -1.27 11.83 0.00
C LEU A 313 -2.18 12.48 1.05
N ARG A 314 -2.67 13.70 0.78
CA ARG A 314 -3.47 14.49 1.74
C ARG A 314 -4.61 13.73 2.39
N LYS A 315 -5.37 12.92 1.64
CA LYS A 315 -6.48 12.11 2.20
C LYS A 315 -5.99 11.13 3.26
N GLU A 316 -4.85 10.50 3.02
CA GLU A 316 -4.21 9.61 3.99
C GLU A 316 -3.74 10.40 5.22
N TRP A 317 -3.17 11.59 5.02
CA TRP A 317 -2.76 12.47 6.12
C TRP A 317 -3.95 12.88 7.00
N LEU A 318 -5.03 13.35 6.40
CA LEU A 318 -6.24 13.75 7.11
C LEU A 318 -6.89 12.55 7.83
N ALA A 319 -6.95 11.38 7.18
CA ALA A 319 -7.43 10.15 7.80
C ALA A 319 -6.57 9.74 9.02
N ALA A 320 -5.25 9.92 8.93
CA ALA A 320 -4.34 9.73 10.05
C ALA A 320 -4.66 10.68 11.20
N CYS A 321 -4.82 11.98 10.92
CA CYS A 321 -5.17 12.97 11.94
C CYS A 321 -6.48 12.62 12.64
N VAL A 322 -7.54 12.29 11.88
CA VAL A 322 -8.84 11.92 12.44
C VAL A 322 -8.72 10.67 13.32
N ALA A 323 -8.04 9.62 12.83
CA ALA A 323 -7.87 8.40 13.61
C ALA A 323 -7.03 8.65 14.88
N MET A 324 -5.94 9.39 14.78
CA MET A 324 -5.08 9.74 15.91
C MET A 324 -5.83 10.63 16.92
N GLN A 325 -6.71 11.52 16.49
CA GLN A 325 -7.49 12.37 17.39
C GLN A 325 -8.36 11.55 18.36
N THR A 326 -8.83 10.37 17.94
CA THR A 326 -9.62 9.47 18.81
C THR A 326 -8.84 8.97 20.03
N TRP A 327 -7.51 9.05 20.01
CA TRP A 327 -6.64 8.65 21.11
C TRP A 327 -6.43 9.76 22.15
N LEU A 328 -6.70 11.01 21.78
CA LEU A 328 -6.65 12.12 22.72
C LEU A 328 -7.95 12.13 23.52
N LYS A 329 -7.84 12.42 24.83
CA LYS A 329 -9.04 12.65 25.64
C LYS A 329 -9.78 13.86 25.06
N PRO A 330 -11.12 13.81 24.92
CA PRO A 330 -11.88 15.00 24.59
C PRO A 330 -11.50 16.07 25.60
N SER A 331 -10.95 17.19 25.12
CA SER A 331 -10.64 18.32 25.98
C SER A 331 -11.93 18.66 26.74
N SER A 332 -11.92 18.53 28.06
CA SER A 332 -13.07 18.77 28.94
C SER A 332 -13.53 20.25 28.96
N GLY A 333 -13.16 21.02 27.93
CA GLY A 333 -13.44 22.44 27.74
C GLY A 333 -14.60 22.73 26.80
N TRP A 334 -15.19 21.73 26.13
CA TRP A 334 -16.53 21.90 25.56
C TRP A 334 -17.55 21.82 26.69
N ARG A 335 -17.60 22.86 27.53
CA ARG A 335 -18.91 23.32 28.00
C ARG A 335 -19.65 23.63 26.72
N GLN A 336 -20.60 22.77 26.37
CA GLN A 336 -21.72 23.18 25.55
C GLN A 336 -22.18 24.50 26.15
N TYR A 337 -21.90 25.61 25.47
CA TYR A 337 -22.78 26.75 25.56
C TYR A 337 -24.11 26.17 25.14
N GLY A 338 -24.97 25.91 26.12
CA GLY A 338 -26.35 25.59 25.87
C GLY A 338 -26.83 26.66 24.91
N VAL A 339 -27.09 26.23 23.68
CA VAL A 339 -28.15 26.86 22.92
C VAL A 339 -29.34 26.66 23.84
N ALA A 340 -29.71 27.73 24.53
CA ALA A 340 -30.95 27.79 25.27
C ALA A 340 -32.02 27.43 24.26
N GLU A 341 -32.52 26.19 24.34
CA GLU A 341 -33.81 25.86 23.79
C GLU A 341 -34.77 26.85 24.43
N LYS A 342 -35.20 27.83 23.62
CA LYS A 342 -36.34 28.65 23.99
C LYS A 342 -37.47 27.67 24.29
N PRO A 343 -38.17 27.81 25.43
CA PRO A 343 -39.37 27.05 25.64
C PRO A 343 -40.30 27.33 24.46
N MET A 344 -40.64 26.29 23.70
CA MET A 344 -41.77 26.38 22.79
C MET A 344 -42.99 26.54 23.68
N ASP A 345 -43.66 27.67 23.48
CA ASP A 345 -44.93 27.97 24.11
C ASP A 345 -45.90 26.80 23.90
N GLU A 346 -46.48 26.39 25.01
CA GLU A 346 -47.59 25.47 25.10
C GLU A 346 -48.78 26.05 24.32
N ASP A 347 -49.27 25.32 23.33
CA ASP A 347 -50.67 25.44 22.93
C ASP A 347 -51.20 24.10 22.39
N HIS A 348 -52.11 23.53 23.19
CA HIS A 348 -53.33 22.82 22.80
C HIS A 348 -53.23 21.78 21.67
N ASN A 349 -53.51 20.50 21.94
CA ASN A 349 -54.87 20.00 22.17
C ASN A 349 -54.88 18.47 22.34
N ASP A 350 -55.94 18.01 23.00
CA ASP A 350 -56.25 16.67 23.47
C ASP A 350 -56.27 15.57 22.37
N ASP A 351 -55.89 14.34 22.75
CA ASP A 351 -56.83 13.20 22.80
C ASP A 351 -56.15 11.86 23.14
N ALA A 352 -56.58 11.32 24.28
CA ALA A 352 -56.91 9.91 24.57
C ALA A 352 -56.07 8.77 23.95
N TYR A 353 -55.35 8.02 24.80
CA TYR A 353 -55.86 6.75 25.35
C TYR A 353 -54.88 6.15 26.37
N SER A 354 -55.42 5.85 27.56
CA SER A 354 -54.81 5.03 28.60
C SER A 354 -54.61 3.59 28.13
N ILE A 355 -53.61 2.89 28.67
CA ILE A 355 -53.77 1.64 29.45
C ILE A 355 -52.40 1.22 30.02
N ALA A 356 -52.39 1.04 31.34
CA ALA A 356 -51.34 0.41 32.14
C ALA A 356 -51.22 -1.08 31.76
N THR A 357 -50.18 -1.85 32.05
CA THR A 357 -49.68 -2.27 33.37
C THR A 357 -48.74 -3.47 33.10
N THR A 358 -47.67 -3.64 33.88
CA THR A 358 -47.09 -4.93 34.38
C THR A 358 -47.06 -6.18 33.46
N GLU A 359 -45.99 -6.97 33.33
CA GLU A 359 -45.32 -7.74 34.38
C GLU A 359 -44.28 -8.71 33.75
N LYS A 360 -43.25 -9.08 34.55
CA LYS A 360 -42.55 -10.38 34.64
C LYS A 360 -41.64 -10.95 33.52
N LEU A 361 -40.39 -11.20 33.95
CA LEU A 361 -39.48 -12.25 33.49
C LEU A 361 -40.14 -13.65 33.49
N PRO A 362 -39.55 -14.59 32.74
CA PRO A 362 -39.02 -15.76 33.45
C PRO A 362 -37.57 -16.14 33.11
N SER A 363 -36.88 -16.45 34.21
CA SER A 363 -35.77 -17.41 34.34
C SER A 363 -36.19 -18.79 33.84
N ASP A 364 -35.27 -19.51 33.17
CA ASP A 364 -34.93 -20.92 33.43
C ASP A 364 -34.27 -21.56 32.19
N PHE A 365 -32.96 -21.84 32.27
CA PHE A 365 -32.28 -22.72 31.32
C PHE A 365 -31.38 -23.69 32.11
N GLN A 366 -31.77 -24.96 32.17
CA GLN A 366 -30.97 -26.05 32.72
C GLN A 366 -30.10 -26.70 31.62
N PRO A 367 -28.82 -27.03 31.88
CA PRO A 367 -28.03 -27.85 30.97
C PRO A 367 -28.23 -29.35 31.20
N SER A 368 -28.32 -30.11 30.11
CA SER A 368 -28.37 -31.58 30.09
C SER A 368 -26.96 -32.22 30.19
N PRO A 369 -26.85 -33.50 30.62
CA PRO A 369 -25.58 -34.11 31.00
C PRO A 369 -24.83 -34.80 29.84
N VAL A 370 -23.51 -34.84 30.04
CA VAL A 370 -22.47 -35.49 29.24
C VAL A 370 -22.64 -37.02 29.23
N THR A 371 -22.50 -37.65 28.06
CA THR A 371 -22.29 -39.10 27.92
C THR A 371 -20.86 -39.38 27.44
N PRO A 372 -20.15 -40.39 28.00
CA PRO A 372 -18.84 -40.80 27.51
C PRO A 372 -18.99 -41.81 26.37
N ARG A 373 -18.13 -41.71 25.34
CA ARG A 373 -17.92 -42.76 24.34
C ARG A 373 -16.59 -43.48 24.59
N PRO A 374 -16.53 -44.79 24.35
CA PRO A 374 -15.39 -45.63 24.73
C PRO A 374 -14.27 -45.62 23.70
N ASP A 375 -13.08 -45.89 24.23
CA ASP A 375 -11.86 -46.27 23.54
C ASP A 375 -12.07 -47.49 22.63
N ASN A 376 -11.48 -47.45 21.44
CA ASN A 376 -11.09 -48.64 20.70
C ASN A 376 -9.67 -48.42 20.17
N ASN A 377 -8.75 -49.21 20.72
CA ASN A 377 -7.54 -49.64 20.04
C ASN A 377 -7.93 -50.43 18.78
N ASP A 378 -7.22 -50.24 17.68
CA ASP A 378 -6.83 -51.40 16.87
C ASP A 378 -5.58 -51.12 16.03
N GLU A 379 -4.84 -52.20 15.83
CA GLU A 379 -3.46 -52.32 15.40
C GLU A 379 -3.28 -52.27 13.88
N GLY A 380 -2.04 -52.04 13.45
CA GLY A 380 -1.45 -52.79 12.34
C GLY A 380 -1.41 -52.11 10.96
N GLY A 381 -0.22 -52.08 10.36
CA GLY A 381 -0.07 -51.87 8.92
C GLY A 381 1.26 -51.28 8.50
N GLU A 382 2.34 -52.06 8.62
CA GLU A 382 3.56 -51.85 7.84
C GLU A 382 3.24 -52.05 6.35
N GLY A 383 3.73 -51.14 5.50
CA GLY A 383 3.55 -51.20 4.06
C GLY A 383 4.67 -50.44 3.36
N GLU A 384 5.76 -51.16 3.08
CA GLU A 384 6.80 -50.77 2.13
C GLU A 384 6.24 -50.67 0.71
N GLY A 385 6.86 -49.80 -0.10
CA GLY A 385 6.89 -49.97 -1.55
C GLY A 385 6.46 -48.76 -2.37
N GLY A 386 7.34 -48.32 -3.28
CA GLY A 386 6.92 -47.58 -4.46
C GLY A 386 7.73 -46.33 -4.79
N THR A 387 9.01 -46.50 -5.14
CA THR A 387 9.73 -45.56 -6.00
C THR A 387 9.12 -45.62 -7.40
N GLN A 388 8.49 -44.53 -7.86
CA GLN A 388 8.15 -44.34 -9.28
C GLN A 388 8.78 -43.04 -9.76
N GLY A 389 9.70 -43.20 -10.71
CA GLY A 389 10.22 -42.11 -11.53
C GLY A 389 9.13 -41.61 -12.47
N TYR A 390 9.09 -40.30 -12.65
CA TYR A 390 8.35 -39.67 -13.72
C TYR A 390 9.36 -39.27 -14.78
N ASP A 391 9.24 -39.89 -15.95
CA ASP A 391 9.89 -39.48 -17.19
C ASP A 391 9.29 -38.14 -17.65
N GLU A 392 10.17 -37.20 -17.95
CA GLU A 392 9.85 -35.90 -18.56
C GLU A 392 9.80 -36.09 -20.08
N ASP A 393 8.60 -36.26 -20.63
CA ASP A 393 8.32 -36.06 -22.05
C ASP A 393 7.51 -34.77 -22.21
N ASP A 394 8.23 -33.69 -22.53
CA ASP A 394 7.68 -32.38 -22.93
C ASP A 394 7.09 -32.48 -24.35
N GLU A 395 5.80 -32.81 -24.46
CA GLU A 395 5.04 -32.57 -25.69
C GLU A 395 4.60 -31.09 -25.76
N LEU A 396 5.15 -30.38 -26.75
CA LEU A 396 4.69 -29.05 -27.18
C LEU A 396 3.19 -29.10 -27.52
N PHE A 397 2.38 -28.44 -26.70
CA PHE A 397 0.99 -28.11 -27.04
C PHE A 397 0.96 -26.85 -27.91
N ASP A 398 0.82 -27.03 -29.22
CA ASP A 398 0.37 -25.97 -30.13
C ASP A 398 -1.11 -25.64 -29.84
N PHE A 399 -1.34 -24.53 -29.15
CA PHE A 399 -2.69 -24.01 -28.88
C PHE A 399 -3.07 -23.02 -29.98
N ASP A 400 -3.77 -23.52 -31.00
CA ASP A 400 -4.34 -22.72 -32.08
C ASP A 400 -5.58 -21.96 -31.59
N PHE A 401 -5.45 -20.64 -31.44
CA PHE A 401 -6.56 -19.73 -31.11
C PHE A 401 -7.31 -19.34 -32.40
N SER A 402 -8.14 -20.25 -32.91
CA SER A 402 -9.19 -19.88 -33.84
C SER A 402 -10.39 -19.31 -33.05
N ILE A 403 -10.49 -17.98 -32.99
CA ILE A 403 -11.67 -17.28 -32.48
C ILE A 403 -12.78 -17.43 -33.52
N PRO A 404 -13.99 -17.90 -33.19
CA PRO A 404 -15.08 -17.92 -34.15
C PRO A 404 -15.56 -16.50 -34.41
N ASP A 405 -15.65 -16.14 -35.69
CA ASP A 405 -16.38 -14.97 -36.15
C ASP A 405 -17.85 -15.09 -35.71
N GLY A 406 -18.21 -14.33 -34.68
CA GLY A 406 -19.56 -14.21 -34.15
C GLY A 406 -20.15 -12.87 -34.58
N GLU A 407 -21.19 -12.97 -35.39
CA GLU A 407 -21.96 -11.92 -36.04
C GLU A 407 -22.57 -10.88 -35.07
N ASP A 408 -22.48 -9.61 -35.48
CA ASP A 408 -23.46 -8.52 -35.34
C ASP A 408 -24.38 -8.48 -34.10
N ASP A 409 -23.99 -7.67 -33.10
CA ASP A 409 -24.92 -7.08 -32.12
C ASP A 409 -24.88 -5.55 -32.17
N ASP A 410 -25.86 -5.02 -32.89
CA ASP A 410 -26.15 -3.62 -33.19
C ASP A 410 -26.68 -2.88 -31.94
N TRP A 411 -25.79 -2.38 -31.08
CA TRP A 411 -26.16 -1.54 -29.93
C TRP A 411 -26.14 -0.04 -30.29
N VAL A 412 -27.19 0.41 -30.97
CA VAL A 412 -27.52 1.84 -31.10
C VAL A 412 -28.11 2.35 -29.78
N GLN A 413 -27.29 2.95 -28.92
CA GLN A 413 -27.79 3.73 -27.77
C GLN A 413 -28.19 5.13 -28.22
N ARG A 414 -29.51 5.36 -28.40
CA ARG A 414 -30.12 6.69 -28.35
C ARG A 414 -30.06 7.23 -26.92
N GLY A 415 -29.18 8.18 -26.66
CA GLY A 415 -29.25 9.02 -25.46
C GLY A 415 -30.36 10.08 -25.61
N PRO A 416 -31.06 10.47 -24.54
CA PRO A 416 -32.04 11.54 -24.58
C PRO A 416 -31.33 12.91 -24.70
N GLN A 417 -31.71 13.68 -25.71
CA GLN A 417 -31.37 15.10 -25.85
C GLN A 417 -32.06 15.88 -24.72
N GLY A 418 -31.29 16.27 -23.71
CA GLY A 418 -31.69 17.26 -22.71
C GLY A 418 -31.37 18.66 -23.22
N HIS A 419 -32.36 19.53 -23.21
CA HIS A 419 -32.27 20.95 -23.53
C HIS A 419 -31.34 21.67 -22.53
N ASP A 420 -30.30 22.34 -23.07
CA ASP A 420 -29.52 23.37 -22.37
C ASP A 420 -30.39 24.61 -22.16
N GLU A 421 -30.85 24.84 -20.93
CA GLU A 421 -31.28 26.16 -20.47
C GLU A 421 -30.11 26.83 -19.74
N GLY A 422 -29.59 27.89 -20.37
CA GLY A 422 -28.52 28.72 -19.86
C GLY A 422 -28.88 29.43 -18.55
N GLY A 423 -28.43 28.87 -17.44
CA GLY A 423 -28.34 29.57 -16.16
C GLY A 423 -27.01 30.30 -16.07
N ASN A 424 -27.07 31.63 -16.03
CA ASN A 424 -25.96 32.51 -15.62
C ASN A 424 -25.53 32.12 -14.19
N GLU A 425 -24.48 31.31 -14.06
CA GLU A 425 -23.80 31.15 -12.79
C GLU A 425 -23.10 32.48 -12.43
N PRO A 426 -23.29 33.00 -11.21
CA PRO A 426 -22.61 34.21 -10.78
C PRO A 426 -21.10 33.96 -10.78
N ASN A 427 -20.36 34.84 -11.46
CA ASN A 427 -18.91 34.95 -11.40
C ASN A 427 -18.46 34.84 -9.94
N ARG A 428 -18.02 33.64 -9.56
CA ARG A 428 -17.24 33.42 -8.34
C ARG A 428 -15.83 33.88 -8.70
N ASP A 429 -15.57 35.14 -8.39
CA ASP A 429 -14.25 35.74 -8.44
C ASP A 429 -13.21 34.75 -7.93
N ASP A 430 -12.15 34.62 -8.74
CA ASP A 430 -11.01 33.73 -8.61
C ASP A 430 -10.23 33.99 -7.31
N ALA A 431 -10.79 33.55 -6.18
CA ALA A 431 -10.00 33.32 -4.98
C ALA A 431 -8.99 32.21 -5.32
N GLU A 432 -7.77 32.62 -5.63
CA GLU A 432 -6.59 31.75 -5.74
C GLU A 432 -6.69 30.69 -4.64
N GLY A 433 -6.97 29.46 -5.08
CA GLY A 433 -7.31 28.34 -4.22
C GLY A 433 -6.06 27.81 -3.53
N ASP A 434 -5.52 28.56 -2.58
CA ASP A 434 -4.50 28.09 -1.67
C ASP A 434 -5.10 26.96 -0.83
N GLU A 435 -4.74 25.74 -1.20
CA GLU A 435 -5.13 24.55 -0.47
C GLU A 435 -4.69 24.71 1.00
N PRO A 436 -5.59 24.55 1.98
CA PRO A 436 -5.24 24.85 3.36
C PRO A 436 -4.07 23.98 3.82
N PRO A 437 -3.13 24.51 4.63
CA PRO A 437 -1.98 23.73 5.09
C PRO A 437 -2.43 22.46 5.83
N LEU A 438 -1.63 21.40 5.73
CA LEU A 438 -1.92 20.14 6.42
C LEU A 438 -1.91 20.37 7.94
N PRO A 439 -2.91 19.87 8.70
CA PRO A 439 -2.91 20.00 10.15
C PRO A 439 -1.75 19.19 10.76
N PRO A 440 -1.19 19.63 11.91
CA PRO A 440 -0.17 18.86 12.61
C PRO A 440 -0.72 17.50 13.08
N LEU A 441 0.12 16.47 13.05
CA LEU A 441 -0.29 15.13 13.48
C LEU A 441 -0.44 15.06 15.01
N PRO A 442 -1.56 14.55 15.55
CA PRO A 442 -1.75 14.39 16.99
C PRO A 442 -0.69 13.50 17.67
N LEU A 443 0.01 12.66 16.90
CA LEU A 443 1.16 11.86 17.39
C LEU A 443 2.24 12.70 18.09
N PHE A 444 2.39 13.97 17.69
CA PHE A 444 3.35 14.91 18.28
C PHE A 444 2.83 15.63 19.52
N ASP A 445 1.55 15.50 19.86
CA ASP A 445 0.98 16.05 21.09
C ASP A 445 1.57 15.32 22.32
N PRO A 446 2.16 16.03 23.31
CA PRO A 446 2.65 15.41 24.54
C PRO A 446 1.62 14.52 25.27
N ALA A 447 0.33 14.86 25.18
CA ALA A 447 -0.77 14.11 25.77
C ALA A 447 -1.13 12.82 25.01
N PHE A 448 -0.60 12.62 23.81
CA PHE A 448 -0.87 11.43 23.00
C PHE A 448 -0.41 10.13 23.68
N PRO A 449 -1.27 9.10 23.80
CA PRO A 449 -0.93 7.84 24.45
C PRO A 449 -0.13 6.93 23.51
N ILE A 450 1.14 7.31 23.25
CA ILE A 450 1.97 6.69 22.21
C ILE A 450 2.14 5.17 22.38
N VAL A 451 2.28 4.68 23.62
CA VAL A 451 2.47 3.26 23.91
C VAL A 451 1.24 2.46 23.46
N ASP A 452 0.05 2.91 23.83
CA ASP A 452 -1.20 2.23 23.49
C ASP A 452 -1.49 2.31 21.99
N PHE A 453 -1.21 3.47 21.37
CA PHE A 453 -1.27 3.63 19.93
C PHE A 453 -0.36 2.64 19.21
N LEU A 454 0.93 2.55 19.58
CA LEU A 454 1.89 1.64 18.95
C LEU A 454 1.53 0.17 19.12
N ARG A 455 0.88 -0.21 20.23
CA ARG A 455 0.34 -1.56 20.42
C ARG A 455 -0.79 -1.86 19.43
N ALA A 456 -1.78 -0.97 19.31
CA ALA A 456 -2.86 -1.14 18.33
C ALA A 456 -2.32 -1.13 16.90
N TYR A 457 -1.34 -0.27 16.65
CA TYR A 457 -0.62 -0.16 15.40
C TYR A 457 0.06 -1.48 15.01
N ARG A 458 0.76 -2.13 15.93
CA ARG A 458 1.39 -3.46 15.74
C ARG A 458 0.36 -4.55 15.38
N THR A 459 -0.89 -4.42 15.81
CA THR A 459 -1.93 -5.41 15.50
C THR A 459 -2.71 -5.12 14.22
N SER A 460 -2.54 -3.93 13.62
CA SER A 460 -3.30 -3.49 12.46
C SER A 460 -2.79 -4.13 11.15
N ALA A 461 -3.67 -4.78 10.40
CA ALA A 461 -3.36 -5.34 9.08
C ALA A 461 -2.94 -4.25 8.07
N SER A 462 -3.62 -3.10 8.10
CA SER A 462 -3.27 -1.93 7.28
C SER A 462 -1.85 -1.44 7.57
N MET A 463 -1.45 -1.40 8.83
CA MET A 463 -0.11 -0.97 9.21
C MET A 463 0.96 -2.01 8.86
N HIS A 464 0.64 -3.30 8.90
CA HIS A 464 1.53 -4.33 8.34
C HIS A 464 1.72 -4.16 6.82
N SER A 465 0.65 -3.88 6.07
CA SER A 465 0.71 -3.58 4.64
C SER A 465 1.61 -2.36 4.37
N ARG A 466 1.44 -1.29 5.14
CA ARG A 466 2.26 -0.09 5.08
C ARG A 466 3.74 -0.38 5.36
N ARG A 467 4.06 -1.12 6.43
CA ARG A 467 5.43 -1.53 6.76
C ARG A 467 6.05 -2.35 5.63
N ARG A 468 5.29 -3.23 5.00
CA ARG A 468 5.75 -4.00 3.83
C ARG A 468 6.11 -3.06 2.68
N ARG A 469 5.27 -2.08 2.35
CA ARG A 469 5.59 -1.07 1.31
C ARG A 469 6.88 -0.32 1.62
N TRP A 470 7.05 0.10 2.87
CA TRP A 470 8.30 0.70 3.33
C TRP A 470 9.51 -0.25 3.14
N THR A 471 9.36 -1.52 3.52
CA THR A 471 10.42 -2.53 3.35
C THR A 471 10.77 -2.73 1.88
N LEU A 472 9.78 -2.72 0.98
CA LEU A 472 10.03 -2.74 -0.47
C LEU A 472 10.79 -1.50 -0.93
N ILE A 473 10.44 -0.31 -0.42
CA ILE A 473 11.16 0.93 -0.73
C ILE A 473 12.59 0.91 -0.18
N LYS A 474 12.86 0.26 0.94
CA LYS A 474 14.24 0.07 1.41
C LYS A 474 15.07 -0.87 0.54
N GLN A 475 14.42 -1.83 -0.14
CA GLN A 475 15.09 -2.58 -1.20
C GLN A 475 15.39 -1.68 -2.40
N TRP A 476 14.46 -0.79 -2.77
CA TRP A 476 14.74 0.25 -3.78
C TRP A 476 15.88 1.17 -3.37
N ASP A 477 15.99 1.61 -2.11
CA ASP A 477 17.13 2.41 -1.65
C ASP A 477 18.47 1.71 -1.93
N ALA A 478 18.54 0.40 -1.68
CA ALA A 478 19.73 -0.39 -1.98
C ALA A 478 19.98 -0.49 -3.50
N LEU A 479 18.92 -0.68 -4.32
CA LEU A 479 19.04 -0.68 -5.78
C LEU A 479 19.54 0.67 -6.30
N PHE A 480 19.00 1.77 -5.80
CA PHE A 480 19.43 3.12 -6.15
C PHE A 480 20.88 3.38 -5.74
N ALA A 481 21.28 2.95 -4.53
CA ALA A 481 22.66 3.10 -4.08
C ALA A 481 23.63 2.25 -4.91
N ASN A 482 23.25 1.03 -5.30
CA ASN A 482 24.07 0.20 -6.18
C ASN A 482 24.14 0.80 -7.60
N TYR A 483 23.01 1.25 -8.13
CA TYR A 483 22.94 1.92 -9.43
C TYR A 483 23.79 3.20 -9.45
N ARG A 484 23.66 4.07 -8.45
CA ARG A 484 24.43 5.32 -8.36
C ARG A 484 25.93 5.07 -8.21
N ARG A 485 26.33 4.09 -7.40
CA ARG A 485 27.74 3.70 -7.20
C ARG A 485 28.36 3.07 -8.46
N ASP A 486 27.74 2.01 -8.96
CA ASP A 486 28.37 1.13 -9.95
C ASP A 486 27.93 1.47 -11.36
N GLY A 487 26.68 1.89 -11.50
CA GLY A 487 25.99 1.92 -12.79
C GLY A 487 25.65 0.51 -13.21
N TRP A 488 24.61 0.38 -14.01
CA TRP A 488 24.22 -0.93 -14.50
C TRP A 488 24.45 -1.01 -15.99
N GLU A 489 24.98 -2.15 -16.41
CA GLU A 489 25.11 -2.45 -17.83
C GLU A 489 23.72 -2.50 -18.44
N ARG A 490 23.57 -1.84 -19.58
CA ARG A 490 22.37 -1.90 -20.40
C ARG A 490 22.58 -3.01 -21.40
N ASP A 491 21.55 -3.81 -21.62
CA ASP A 491 21.56 -4.98 -22.50
C ASP A 491 21.78 -4.65 -23.99
N GLU A 492 22.09 -3.40 -24.37
CA GLU A 492 22.22 -2.98 -25.76
C GLU A 492 23.38 -2.01 -26.02
N PHE A 493 24.15 -2.37 -27.04
CA PHE A 493 25.29 -1.72 -27.68
C PHE A 493 25.09 -0.22 -27.97
N THR A 494 25.59 0.65 -27.09
CA THR A 494 26.16 1.93 -27.55
C THR A 494 27.64 1.93 -27.18
N PRO A 495 28.55 2.00 -28.16
CA PRO A 495 29.95 2.27 -27.88
C PRO A 495 30.07 3.52 -26.99
N PRO A 496 30.98 3.53 -26.00
CA PRO A 496 31.34 4.74 -25.27
C PRO A 496 31.64 5.88 -26.26
N GLY A 497 31.05 7.07 -26.06
CA GLY A 497 31.23 8.23 -26.96
C GLY A 497 30.04 8.55 -27.89
N THR A 498 28.96 7.76 -27.83
CA THR A 498 27.73 8.04 -28.61
C THR A 498 26.97 9.24 -28.02
N ASN A 499 27.11 10.43 -28.62
CA ASN A 499 26.33 11.62 -28.29
C ASN A 499 24.95 11.59 -28.96
N TRP A 500 23.94 12.16 -28.30
CA TRP A 500 22.55 12.15 -28.77
C TRP A 500 22.00 13.56 -28.86
N ALA A 501 21.24 13.83 -29.92
CA ALA A 501 20.50 15.07 -30.06
C ALA A 501 19.06 14.77 -30.47
N ILE A 502 18.14 15.61 -29.99
CA ILE A 502 16.79 15.70 -30.52
C ILE A 502 16.90 16.53 -31.79
N CYS A 503 16.61 15.92 -32.95
CA CYS A 503 16.56 16.62 -34.22
C CYS A 503 15.29 17.50 -34.30
N ASP A 504 15.25 18.41 -35.28
CA ASP A 504 14.10 19.30 -35.51
C ASP A 504 12.79 18.54 -35.80
N ASP A 505 12.88 17.28 -36.25
CA ASP A 505 11.74 16.36 -36.44
C ASP A 505 11.24 15.72 -35.13
N GLY A 506 11.82 16.10 -33.99
CA GLY A 506 11.51 15.58 -32.67
C GLY A 506 12.05 14.18 -32.40
N ARG A 507 12.77 13.53 -33.33
CA ARG A 507 13.37 12.20 -33.12
C ARG A 507 14.72 12.33 -32.44
N MET A 508 15.06 11.37 -31.58
CA MET A 508 16.38 11.28 -30.96
C MET A 508 17.30 10.52 -31.92
N ARG A 509 18.40 11.15 -32.37
CA ARG A 509 19.41 10.54 -33.27
C ARG A 509 20.79 10.63 -32.64
N CYS A 510 21.66 9.65 -32.90
CA CYS A 510 23.07 9.77 -32.48
C CYS A 510 23.81 10.71 -33.42
N GLN A 511 24.66 11.54 -32.85
CA GLN A 511 25.48 12.52 -33.56
C GLN A 511 26.68 11.88 -34.28
N CYS A 512 27.00 10.63 -33.96
CA CYS A 512 28.06 9.86 -34.58
C CYS A 512 27.87 9.65 -36.09
N ALA A 513 26.62 9.74 -36.59
CA ALA A 513 26.34 9.70 -38.03
C ALA A 513 26.62 11.03 -38.75
N LEU A 514 26.69 12.16 -38.03
CA LEU A 514 26.99 13.46 -38.64
C LEU A 514 28.49 13.65 -38.90
N GLU A 515 29.35 12.93 -38.16
CA GLU A 515 30.81 12.97 -38.34
C GLU A 515 31.31 12.06 -39.49
N GLU A 516 30.48 11.16 -40.03
CA GLU A 516 30.86 10.29 -41.17
C GLU A 516 30.48 10.90 -42.54
N GLU A 517 29.68 11.97 -42.58
CA GLU A 517 29.27 12.67 -43.82
C GLU A 517 30.08 13.96 -44.10
N GLU A 518 30.96 14.38 -43.19
CA GLU A 518 32.00 15.41 -43.41
C GLU A 518 33.35 14.77 -43.72
#